data_AF-A0A3N1A278-F1
#
_entry.id   AF-A0A3N1A278-F1
#
_cell.length_a   1.000
_cell.length_b   1.000
_cell.length_c   1.000
_cell.angle_alpha   90.00
_cell.angle_beta   90.00
_cell.angle_gamma   90.00
#
_symmetry.space_group_name_H-M   'P 1'
#
loop_
_entity.id
_entity.type
_entity.pdbx_description
1 polymer ?
#
loop_
_entity_poly.entity_id
_entity_poly.type
_entity_poly.pdbx_seq_one_letter_code
_entity_poly.pdbx_strand_id
1 'polypeptide(L)'
;MLVDQRAKMPMQQCPVTDVTQIAGFYAQMTGVLAGFAFTAMVVLLSPIQVDERAEVGRKDEQVLAALFAAFIALVVTTLNYSLLAGEPADASQRAHSMRLIDGVPFGMAAVMLFQGITLLLNAGRMGRLLVGTGRAFTVVIGPALAYYYLVNGTSDIETLRAAGGSEHVCEPQAAALLGQILNVVLVAVLAASTVRRLQPSRGRDLARRLSNMPAVVVLATTVIAAMVSGYVGTRPPEFLLPAAMVNLYLVAVFAVLVLVGLTIALSAPDQPADSPFSVVAARGRTTRWRRRARRWPLPRG
;
A
#
# COMPACT_ATOMS: atom_id res chain seq x y z
N MET A 1 24.11 -22.94 55.87
CA MET A 1 22.89 -22.33 55.31
C MET A 1 23.29 -21.32 54.25
N LEU A 2 23.52 -21.78 53.02
CA LEU A 2 23.72 -20.93 51.84
C LEU A 2 22.34 -20.81 51.20
N VAL A 3 21.69 -19.67 51.40
CA VAL A 3 20.39 -19.35 50.81
C VAL A 3 20.61 -19.06 49.33
N ASP A 4 20.07 -19.93 48.48
CA ASP A 4 20.11 -19.85 47.03
C ASP A 4 19.35 -18.61 46.53
N GLN A 5 20.06 -17.50 46.35
CA GLN A 5 19.53 -16.24 45.84
C GLN A 5 19.36 -16.20 44.30
N ARG A 6 19.54 -17.33 43.58
CA ARG A 6 19.35 -17.36 42.11
C ARG A 6 17.90 -17.29 41.65
N ALA A 7 16.92 -17.42 42.54
CA ALA A 7 15.51 -17.56 42.17
C ALA A 7 14.71 -16.24 42.31
N LYS A 8 15.02 -15.22 41.49
CA LYS A 8 14.11 -14.09 41.14
C LYS A 8 14.77 -13.11 40.18
N MET A 9 15.32 -13.59 39.07
CA MET A 9 15.48 -12.67 37.93
C MET A 9 14.06 -12.44 37.38
N PRO A 10 13.58 -11.18 37.31
CA PRO A 10 12.27 -10.89 36.75
C PRO A 10 12.26 -11.46 35.33
N MET A 11 11.33 -12.37 35.06
CA MET A 11 11.12 -12.86 33.71
C MET A 11 10.85 -11.62 32.85
N GLN A 12 11.76 -11.33 31.93
CA GLN A 12 11.65 -10.20 31.04
C GLN A 12 10.49 -10.48 30.08
N GLN A 13 9.29 -10.02 30.45
CA GLN A 13 8.11 -10.13 29.62
C GLN A 13 8.36 -9.41 28.30
N CYS A 14 8.20 -10.12 27.18
CA CYS A 14 8.29 -9.50 25.87
C CYS A 14 7.20 -8.40 25.80
N PRO A 15 7.52 -7.18 25.36
CA PRO A 15 6.54 -6.11 25.26
C PRO A 15 5.47 -6.50 24.23
N VAL A 16 4.24 -6.76 24.70
CA VAL A 16 3.07 -6.97 23.85
C VAL A 16 2.32 -5.65 23.73
N THR A 17 1.99 -5.26 22.51
CA THR A 17 1.32 -4.00 22.24
C THR A 17 -0.18 -4.11 22.50
N ASP A 18 -0.79 -3.07 23.09
CA ASP A 18 -2.25 -3.01 23.28
C ASP A 18 -2.97 -2.85 21.92
N VAL A 19 -3.53 -3.95 21.43
CA VAL A 19 -4.20 -4.01 20.12
C VAL A 19 -5.50 -3.25 20.09
N THR A 20 -6.28 -3.25 21.17
CA THR A 20 -7.61 -2.64 21.17
C THR A 20 -7.49 -1.11 21.10
N GLN A 21 -6.52 -0.55 21.83
CA GLN A 21 -6.20 0.87 21.75
C GLN A 21 -5.74 1.28 20.35
N ILE A 22 -4.82 0.50 19.75
CA ILE A 22 -4.33 0.78 18.39
C ILE A 22 -5.45 0.64 17.35
N ALA A 23 -6.31 -0.36 17.49
CA ALA A 23 -7.48 -0.55 16.62
C ALA A 23 -8.41 0.68 16.67
N GLY A 24 -8.61 1.28 17.84
CA GLY A 24 -9.36 2.54 17.98
C GLY A 24 -8.76 3.69 17.16
N PHE A 25 -7.44 3.86 17.19
CA PHE A 25 -6.76 4.87 16.36
C PHE A 25 -6.85 4.55 14.86
N TYR A 26 -6.74 3.28 14.48
CA TYR A 26 -6.92 2.87 13.09
C TYR A 26 -8.34 3.11 12.58
N ALA A 27 -9.37 2.82 13.37
CA ALA A 27 -10.77 3.11 13.03
C ALA A 27 -10.99 4.60 12.76
N GLN A 28 -10.48 5.47 13.63
CA GLN A 28 -10.60 6.93 13.44
C GLN A 28 -9.89 7.38 12.16
N MET A 29 -8.66 6.93 11.94
CA MET A 29 -7.88 7.28 10.77
C MET A 29 -8.56 6.81 9.47
N THR A 30 -9.07 5.57 9.44
CA THR A 30 -9.76 5.04 8.25
C THR A 30 -11.07 5.77 7.97
N GLY A 31 -11.79 6.21 9.01
CA GLY A 31 -12.97 7.05 8.87
C GLY A 31 -12.65 8.41 8.22
N VAL A 32 -11.57 9.06 8.66
CA VAL A 32 -11.10 10.33 8.06
C VAL A 32 -10.72 10.15 6.59
N LEU A 33 -9.96 9.10 6.27
CA LEU A 33 -9.58 8.80 4.88
C LEU A 33 -10.81 8.48 4.01
N ALA A 34 -11.81 7.77 4.54
CA ALA A 34 -13.06 7.52 3.83
C ALA A 34 -13.81 8.83 3.53
N GLY A 35 -13.85 9.76 4.49
CA GLY A 35 -14.41 11.10 4.28
C GLY A 35 -13.72 11.84 3.13
N PHE A 36 -12.38 11.84 3.09
CA PHE A 36 -11.65 12.44 1.98
C PHE A 36 -11.93 11.79 0.63
N ALA A 37 -12.00 10.46 0.58
CA ALA A 37 -12.35 9.73 -0.63
C ALA A 37 -13.74 10.12 -1.14
N PHE A 38 -14.73 10.17 -0.23
CA PHE A 38 -16.10 10.58 -0.54
C PHE A 38 -16.18 12.02 -1.04
N THR A 39 -15.51 12.97 -0.38
CA THR A 39 -15.48 14.36 -0.84
C THR A 39 -14.88 14.48 -2.24
N ALA A 40 -13.78 13.78 -2.52
CA ALA A 40 -13.16 13.77 -3.85
C ALA A 40 -14.13 13.22 -4.93
N MET A 41 -14.88 12.17 -4.61
CA MET A 41 -15.93 11.64 -5.51
C MET A 41 -17.04 12.66 -5.76
N VAL A 42 -17.55 13.33 -4.73
CA VAL A 42 -18.61 14.34 -4.87
C VAL A 42 -18.16 15.49 -5.76
N VAL A 43 -16.91 15.96 -5.60
CA VAL A 43 -16.34 17.00 -6.46
C VAL A 43 -16.27 16.55 -7.92
N LEU A 44 -15.88 15.29 -8.17
CA LEU A 44 -15.84 14.71 -9.51
C LEU A 44 -17.21 14.57 -10.17
N LEU A 45 -18.24 14.23 -9.39
CA LEU A 45 -19.61 14.09 -9.87
C LEU A 45 -20.32 15.42 -10.09
N SER A 46 -19.74 16.53 -9.63
CA SER A 46 -20.34 17.85 -9.77
C SER A 46 -20.51 18.23 -11.27
N PRO A 47 -21.70 18.68 -11.70
CA PRO A 47 -22.08 18.83 -13.12
C PRO A 47 -21.44 20.03 -13.84
N ILE A 48 -20.32 20.57 -13.37
CA ILE A 48 -19.91 21.94 -13.72
C ILE A 48 -19.45 22.13 -15.18
N GLN A 49 -19.07 21.11 -15.96
CA GLN A 49 -18.68 21.30 -17.38
C GLN A 49 -19.09 20.12 -18.25
N VAL A 50 -20.23 20.24 -18.94
CA VAL A 50 -20.81 19.21 -19.82
C VAL A 50 -20.17 19.22 -21.21
N ASP A 51 -19.56 20.32 -21.65
CA ASP A 51 -19.09 20.48 -23.04
C ASP A 51 -17.70 19.91 -23.38
N GLU A 52 -16.84 19.61 -22.39
CA GLU A 52 -15.49 19.03 -22.64
C GLU A 52 -15.37 17.52 -22.32
N ARG A 53 -16.44 16.86 -21.83
CA ARG A 53 -16.35 15.51 -21.24
C ARG A 53 -16.34 14.34 -22.24
N ALA A 54 -16.64 14.57 -23.53
CA ALA A 54 -16.77 13.48 -24.51
C ALA A 54 -15.47 12.68 -24.75
N GLU A 55 -14.28 13.29 -24.64
CA GLU A 55 -12.99 12.57 -24.70
C GLU A 55 -12.40 12.20 -23.32
N VAL A 56 -12.98 12.72 -22.23
CA VAL A 56 -12.48 12.55 -20.86
C VAL A 56 -13.16 11.37 -20.13
N GLY A 57 -14.32 10.91 -20.61
CA GLY A 57 -15.18 9.95 -19.91
C GLY A 57 -14.52 8.65 -19.41
N ARG A 58 -13.57 8.06 -20.15
CA ARG A 58 -12.88 6.82 -19.68
C ARG A 58 -11.88 7.05 -18.56
N LYS A 59 -11.29 8.24 -18.45
CA LYS A 59 -10.34 8.56 -17.37
C LYS A 59 -11.09 8.88 -16.08
N ASP A 60 -12.23 9.55 -16.19
CA ASP A 60 -13.08 9.87 -15.05
C ASP A 60 -13.67 8.60 -14.40
N GLU A 61 -14.06 7.61 -15.21
CA GLU A 61 -14.56 6.33 -14.70
C GLU A 61 -13.50 5.57 -13.87
N GLN A 62 -12.24 5.57 -14.31
CA GLN A 62 -11.15 4.93 -13.57
C GLN A 62 -10.83 5.65 -12.25
N VAL A 63 -10.85 6.98 -12.26
CA VAL A 63 -10.64 7.78 -11.04
C VAL A 63 -11.79 7.52 -10.07
N LEU A 64 -13.03 7.55 -10.55
CA LEU A 64 -14.21 7.31 -9.74
C LEU A 64 -14.23 5.89 -9.17
N ALA A 65 -13.94 4.87 -9.99
CA ALA A 65 -13.84 3.48 -9.54
C ALA A 65 -12.75 3.30 -8.48
N ALA A 66 -11.61 3.96 -8.62
CA ALA A 66 -10.54 3.95 -7.64
C ALA A 66 -10.96 4.54 -6.29
N LEU A 67 -11.53 5.74 -6.32
CA LEU A 67 -11.98 6.43 -5.12
C LEU A 67 -13.17 5.70 -4.46
N PHE A 68 -14.08 5.15 -5.25
CA PHE A 68 -15.21 4.38 -4.75
C PHE A 68 -14.75 3.08 -4.08
N ALA A 69 -13.85 2.33 -4.73
CA ALA A 69 -13.27 1.12 -4.14
C ALA A 69 -12.52 1.44 -2.83
N ALA A 70 -11.73 2.52 -2.81
CA ALA A 70 -11.06 2.99 -1.61
C ALA A 70 -12.05 3.39 -0.51
N PHE A 71 -13.10 4.14 -0.84
CA PHE A 71 -14.15 4.58 0.09
C PHE A 71 -14.83 3.38 0.76
N ILE A 72 -15.36 2.44 -0.03
CA ILE A 72 -16.03 1.25 0.50
C ILE A 72 -15.07 0.43 1.36
N ALA A 73 -13.83 0.23 0.89
CA ALA A 73 -12.86 -0.55 1.63
C ALA A 73 -12.48 0.12 2.97
N LEU A 74 -12.33 1.45 3.00
CA LEU A 74 -12.06 2.21 4.23
C LEU A 74 -13.25 2.22 5.19
N VAL A 75 -14.49 2.28 4.70
CA VAL A 75 -15.69 2.16 5.55
C VAL A 75 -15.74 0.80 6.22
N VAL A 76 -15.59 -0.28 5.45
CA VAL A 76 -15.57 -1.66 6.01
C VAL A 76 -14.43 -1.83 7.02
N THR A 77 -13.24 -1.33 6.68
CA THR A 77 -12.07 -1.36 7.58
C THR A 77 -12.33 -0.57 8.86
N THR A 78 -13.00 0.58 8.79
CA THR A 78 -13.39 1.38 9.95
C THR A 78 -14.32 0.60 10.88
N LEU A 79 -15.31 -0.10 10.31
CA LEU A 79 -16.24 -0.92 11.08
C LEU A 79 -15.50 -2.09 11.75
N ASN A 80 -14.66 -2.81 11.00
CA ASN A 80 -13.88 -3.92 11.56
C ASN A 80 -12.95 -3.47 12.70
N TYR A 81 -12.21 -2.37 12.52
CA TYR A 81 -11.37 -1.84 13.59
C TYR A 81 -12.18 -1.28 14.77
N SER A 82 -13.38 -0.76 14.55
CA SER A 82 -14.27 -0.33 15.65
C SER A 82 -14.75 -1.53 16.48
N LEU A 83 -15.09 -2.64 15.81
CA LEU A 83 -15.44 -3.89 16.49
C LEU A 83 -14.24 -4.43 17.26
N LEU A 84 -13.05 -4.43 16.64
CA LEU A 84 -11.81 -4.86 17.26
C LEU A 84 -11.41 -3.99 18.47
N ALA A 85 -11.68 -2.68 18.44
CA ALA A 85 -11.45 -1.79 19.57
C ALA A 85 -12.39 -2.08 20.76
N GLY A 86 -13.54 -2.70 20.51
CA GLY A 86 -14.49 -3.14 21.53
C GLY A 86 -14.24 -4.55 22.06
N GLU A 87 -13.22 -5.25 21.57
CA GLU A 87 -12.86 -6.58 22.07
C GLU A 87 -12.43 -6.51 23.54
N PRO A 88 -12.86 -7.46 24.39
CA PRO A 88 -12.49 -7.46 25.79
C PRO A 88 -11.01 -7.85 25.96
N ALA A 89 -10.40 -7.41 27.06
CA ALA A 89 -8.96 -7.58 27.30
C ALA A 89 -8.51 -9.06 27.39
N ASP A 90 -9.40 -9.97 27.78
CA ASP A 90 -9.18 -11.40 27.82
C ASP A 90 -9.15 -12.05 26.42
N ALA A 91 -9.68 -11.39 25.39
CA ALA A 91 -9.67 -11.83 23.99
C ALA A 91 -8.47 -11.32 23.18
N SER A 92 -7.36 -10.98 23.85
CA SER A 92 -6.16 -10.42 23.21
C SER A 92 -5.65 -11.26 22.03
N GLN A 93 -5.55 -12.58 22.17
CA GLN A 93 -5.02 -13.47 21.11
C GLN A 93 -5.87 -13.45 19.83
N ARG A 94 -7.20 -13.49 20.00
CA ARG A 94 -8.15 -13.35 18.89
C ARG A 94 -8.03 -11.97 18.24
N ALA A 95 -7.92 -10.92 19.05
CA ALA A 95 -7.79 -9.55 18.57
C ALA A 95 -6.53 -9.35 17.70
N HIS A 96 -5.38 -9.93 18.08
CA HIS A 96 -4.17 -9.91 17.24
C HIS A 96 -4.37 -10.60 15.89
N SER A 97 -5.10 -11.72 15.86
CA SER A 97 -5.43 -12.43 14.61
C SER A 97 -6.34 -11.60 13.70
N MET A 98 -7.38 -10.97 14.26
CA MET A 98 -8.30 -10.09 13.53
C MET A 98 -7.56 -8.86 12.98
N ARG A 99 -6.71 -8.22 13.80
CA ARG A 99 -5.88 -7.08 13.37
C ARG A 99 -5.05 -7.42 12.12
N LEU A 100 -4.46 -8.60 12.08
CA LEU A 100 -3.66 -9.02 10.93
C LEU A 100 -4.51 -9.11 9.66
N ILE A 101 -5.72 -9.69 9.75
CA ILE A 101 -6.67 -9.84 8.65
C ILE A 101 -7.17 -8.47 8.15
N ASP A 102 -7.56 -7.59 9.08
CA ASP A 102 -8.11 -6.27 8.78
C ASP A 102 -7.05 -5.26 8.29
N GLY A 103 -5.77 -5.53 8.53
CA GLY A 103 -4.66 -4.73 8.01
C GLY A 103 -4.53 -4.73 6.48
N VAL A 104 -4.93 -5.81 5.81
CA VAL A 104 -4.85 -5.91 4.34
C VAL A 104 -5.83 -4.98 3.64
N PRO A 105 -7.16 -5.03 3.89
CA PRO A 105 -8.08 -4.12 3.25
C PRO A 105 -7.74 -2.67 3.58
N PHE A 106 -7.23 -2.38 4.77
CA PHE A 106 -6.72 -1.05 5.11
C PHE A 106 -5.60 -0.59 4.17
N GLY A 107 -4.51 -1.37 4.07
CA GLY A 107 -3.35 -1.03 3.24
C GLY A 107 -3.71 -0.91 1.75
N MET A 108 -4.56 -1.83 1.27
CA MET A 108 -5.06 -1.83 -0.10
C MET A 108 -5.93 -0.60 -0.41
N ALA A 109 -6.81 -0.22 0.52
CA ALA A 109 -7.65 0.95 0.36
C ALA A 109 -6.84 2.25 0.37
N ALA A 110 -5.81 2.34 1.21
CA ALA A 110 -4.88 3.46 1.22
C ALA A 110 -4.15 3.58 -0.14
N VAL A 111 -3.59 2.48 -0.66
CA VAL A 111 -2.96 2.46 -1.99
C VAL A 111 -3.94 2.91 -3.08
N MET A 112 -5.18 2.42 -3.03
CA MET A 112 -6.21 2.77 -4.02
C MET A 112 -6.64 4.24 -3.92
N LEU A 113 -6.71 4.80 -2.70
CA LEU A 113 -7.00 6.20 -2.47
C LEU A 113 -5.92 7.09 -3.10
N PHE A 114 -4.65 6.81 -2.80
CA PHE A 114 -3.53 7.55 -3.39
C PHE A 114 -3.48 7.37 -4.91
N GLN A 115 -3.90 6.22 -5.43
CA GLN A 115 -4.01 6.00 -6.87
C GLN A 115 -5.09 6.89 -7.48
N GLY A 116 -6.29 6.97 -6.87
CA GLY A 116 -7.34 7.89 -7.28
C GLY A 116 -6.86 9.35 -7.30
N ILE A 117 -6.16 9.78 -6.25
CA ILE A 117 -5.55 11.12 -6.17
C ILE A 117 -4.52 11.32 -7.28
N THR A 118 -3.65 10.34 -7.53
CA THR A 118 -2.62 10.44 -8.59
C THR A 118 -3.24 10.54 -9.98
N LEU A 119 -4.33 9.80 -10.25
CA LEU A 119 -5.08 9.90 -11.49
C LEU A 119 -5.75 11.28 -11.61
N LEU A 120 -6.30 11.81 -10.53
CA LEU A 120 -6.90 13.16 -10.49
C LEU A 120 -5.87 14.26 -10.76
N LEU A 121 -4.69 14.18 -10.15
CA LEU A 121 -3.58 15.13 -10.40
C LEU A 121 -3.10 15.07 -11.85
N ASN A 122 -3.07 13.88 -12.44
CA ASN A 122 -2.71 13.70 -13.84
C ASN A 122 -3.78 14.27 -14.79
N ALA A 123 -5.06 14.13 -14.45
CA ALA A 123 -6.17 14.75 -15.20
C ALA A 123 -6.11 16.29 -15.13
N GLY A 124 -5.79 16.84 -13.96
CA GLY A 124 -5.63 18.29 -13.73
C GLY A 124 -4.37 18.91 -14.33
N ARG A 125 -3.60 18.17 -15.16
CA ARG A 125 -2.36 18.62 -15.81
C ARG A 125 -1.33 19.22 -14.82
N MET A 126 -1.30 18.72 -13.59
CA MET A 126 -0.34 19.17 -12.56
C MET A 126 1.11 18.86 -12.95
N GLY A 127 2.05 19.51 -12.26
CA GLY A 127 3.48 19.36 -12.52
C GLY A 127 3.95 17.90 -12.50
N ARG A 128 4.83 17.54 -13.43
CA ARG A 128 5.35 16.17 -13.59
C ARG A 128 6.00 15.60 -12.34
N LEU A 129 6.66 16.46 -11.57
CA LEU A 129 7.29 16.06 -10.33
C LEU A 129 6.24 15.48 -9.38
N LEU A 130 5.10 16.17 -9.23
CA LEU A 130 4.01 15.77 -8.32
C LEU A 130 3.33 14.48 -8.76
N VAL A 131 3.07 14.31 -10.07
CA VAL A 131 2.51 13.06 -10.61
C VAL A 131 3.52 11.91 -10.49
N GLY A 132 4.80 12.19 -10.71
CA GLY A 132 5.88 11.20 -10.57
C GLY A 132 6.07 10.72 -9.14
N THR A 133 6.07 11.63 -8.16
CA THR A 133 6.15 11.27 -6.74
C THR A 133 4.89 10.56 -6.27
N GLY A 134 3.70 11.02 -6.65
CA GLY A 134 2.44 10.34 -6.36
C GLY A 134 2.43 8.90 -6.88
N ARG A 135 2.92 8.70 -8.11
CA ARG A 135 3.04 7.36 -8.69
C ARG A 135 4.09 6.48 -7.99
N ALA A 136 5.25 7.02 -7.64
CA ALA A 136 6.24 6.26 -6.89
C ALA A 136 5.68 5.84 -5.52
N PHE A 137 4.91 6.73 -4.90
CA PHE A 137 4.22 6.45 -3.66
C PHE A 137 3.18 5.34 -3.82
N THR A 138 2.29 5.42 -4.82
CA THR A 138 1.22 4.43 -5.02
C THR A 138 1.72 3.06 -5.46
N VAL A 139 2.74 3.03 -6.32
CA VAL A 139 3.23 1.78 -6.91
C VAL A 139 4.23 1.06 -6.02
N VAL A 140 5.08 1.78 -5.29
CA VAL A 140 6.20 1.17 -4.55
C VAL A 140 6.05 1.37 -3.05
N ILE A 141 5.97 2.62 -2.60
CA ILE A 141 6.06 2.94 -1.17
C ILE A 141 4.83 2.47 -0.41
N GLY A 142 3.62 2.72 -0.93
CA GLY A 142 2.36 2.35 -0.31
C GLY A 142 2.23 0.84 -0.09
N PRO A 143 2.36 0.00 -1.12
CA PRO A 143 2.32 -1.46 -0.97
C PRO A 143 3.41 -1.99 -0.03
N ALA A 144 4.63 -1.45 -0.10
CA ALA A 144 5.73 -1.85 0.78
C ALA A 144 5.47 -1.49 2.25
N LEU A 145 4.94 -0.30 2.52
CA LEU A 145 4.56 0.11 3.88
C LEU A 145 3.42 -0.75 4.40
N ALA A 146 2.38 -0.98 3.59
CA ALA A 146 1.26 -1.84 3.97
C ALA A 146 1.75 -3.26 4.35
N TYR A 147 2.59 -3.85 3.51
CA TYR A 147 3.15 -5.18 3.78
C TYR A 147 4.08 -5.19 4.99
N TYR A 148 4.93 -4.17 5.17
CA TYR A 148 5.80 -4.03 6.32
C TYR A 148 5.02 -4.00 7.65
N TYR A 149 3.93 -3.24 7.72
CA TYR A 149 3.09 -3.21 8.92
C TYR A 149 2.39 -4.55 9.19
N LEU A 150 2.01 -5.29 8.15
CA LEU A 150 1.46 -6.64 8.30
C LEU A 150 2.50 -7.62 8.85
N VAL A 151 3.74 -7.57 8.34
CA VAL A 151 4.85 -8.39 8.84
C VAL A 151 5.12 -8.08 10.33
N ASN A 152 5.11 -6.82 10.74
CA ASN A 152 5.23 -6.47 12.16
C ASN A 152 4.04 -6.98 12.99
N GLY A 153 2.82 -7.00 12.43
CA GLY A 153 1.68 -7.63 13.09
C GLY A 153 1.85 -9.14 13.28
N THR A 154 2.55 -9.82 12.37
CA THR A 154 2.85 -11.26 12.54
C THR A 154 3.83 -11.53 13.66
N SER A 155 4.83 -10.65 13.89
CA SER A 155 5.75 -10.84 15.03
C SER A 155 5.03 -10.78 16.38
N ASP A 156 3.96 -9.98 16.50
CA ASP A 156 3.16 -9.94 17.73
C ASP A 156 2.39 -11.25 17.97
N ILE A 157 1.92 -11.91 16.91
CA ILE A 157 1.25 -13.21 17.02
C ILE A 157 2.25 -14.30 17.43
N GLU A 158 3.45 -14.27 16.88
CA GLU A 158 4.52 -15.21 17.22
C GLU A 158 4.99 -15.05 18.67
N THR A 159 5.14 -13.81 19.18
CA THR A 159 5.50 -13.56 20.58
C THR A 159 4.42 -14.04 21.54
N LEU A 160 3.14 -13.86 21.21
CA LEU A 160 2.03 -14.39 22.01
C LEU A 160 2.01 -15.93 22.02
N ARG A 161 2.32 -16.56 20.89
CA ARG A 161 2.42 -18.02 20.82
C ARG A 161 3.58 -18.55 21.65
N ALA A 162 4.72 -17.87 21.61
CA ALA A 162 5.89 -18.19 22.41
C ALA A 162 5.60 -18.03 23.91
N ALA A 163 4.87 -16.99 24.32
CA ALA A 163 4.49 -16.75 25.71
C ALA A 163 3.53 -17.83 26.28
N GLY A 164 2.75 -18.50 25.42
CA GLY A 164 1.94 -19.65 25.82
C GLY A 164 2.73 -20.94 26.05
N GLY A 165 3.97 -21.02 25.53
CA GLY A 165 4.91 -22.11 25.78
C GLY A 165 5.79 -21.80 26.99
N SER A 166 5.83 -22.70 27.97
CA SER A 166 6.37 -22.49 29.32
C SER A 166 7.88 -22.20 29.46
N GLU A 167 8.64 -21.95 28.39
CA GLU A 167 10.11 -21.99 28.50
C GLU A 167 10.95 -21.11 27.55
N HIS A 168 10.42 -20.09 26.87
CA HIS A 168 11.20 -19.45 25.78
C HIS A 168 11.54 -17.97 25.96
N VAL A 169 12.84 -17.70 25.77
CA VAL A 169 13.49 -16.41 25.52
C VAL A 169 12.87 -15.78 24.26
N CYS A 170 12.66 -14.46 24.25
CA CYS A 170 12.17 -13.71 23.09
C CYS A 170 13.20 -13.75 21.93
N GLU A 171 13.41 -14.91 21.30
CA GLU A 171 14.26 -15.02 20.11
C GLU A 171 13.49 -14.55 18.87
N PRO A 172 14.13 -13.82 17.94
CA PRO A 172 13.52 -13.42 16.68
C PRO A 172 13.20 -14.65 15.82
N GLN A 173 11.91 -14.97 15.68
CA GLN A 173 11.43 -16.18 15.02
C GLN A 173 11.36 -16.09 13.49
N ALA A 174 11.46 -17.26 12.83
CA ALA A 174 11.60 -17.44 11.38
C ALA A 174 10.48 -16.81 10.51
N ALA A 175 9.26 -16.64 11.03
CA ALA A 175 8.15 -16.02 10.30
C ALA A 175 8.45 -14.54 9.96
N ALA A 176 9.12 -13.83 10.87
CA ALA A 176 9.56 -12.45 10.63
C ALA A 176 10.58 -12.38 9.49
N LEU A 177 11.47 -13.36 9.37
CA LEU A 177 12.47 -13.42 8.32
C LEU A 177 11.82 -13.61 6.94
N LEU A 178 10.86 -14.54 6.82
CA LEU A 178 10.13 -14.75 5.57
C LEU A 178 9.39 -13.48 5.14
N GLY A 179 8.69 -12.84 6.08
CA GLY A 179 8.01 -11.56 5.85
C GLY A 179 8.96 -10.48 5.35
N GLN A 180 10.12 -10.32 5.99
CA GLN A 180 11.13 -9.33 5.58
C GLN A 180 11.69 -9.61 4.17
N ILE A 181 12.01 -10.87 3.85
CA ILE A 181 12.49 -11.26 2.52
C ILE A 181 11.44 -10.93 1.46
N LEU A 182 10.18 -11.32 1.68
CA LEU A 182 9.09 -11.03 0.77
C LEU A 182 8.87 -9.52 0.59
N ASN A 183 9.06 -8.70 1.63
CA ASN A 183 8.96 -7.25 1.51
C ASN A 183 10.07 -6.66 0.61
N VAL A 184 11.31 -7.14 0.76
CA VAL A 184 12.43 -6.71 -0.10
C VAL A 184 12.17 -7.11 -1.56
N VAL A 185 11.69 -8.34 -1.78
CA VAL A 185 11.31 -8.81 -3.11
C VAL A 185 10.17 -7.97 -3.70
N LEU A 186 9.15 -7.63 -2.89
CA LEU A 186 8.01 -6.79 -3.29
C LEU A 186 8.50 -5.42 -3.78
N VAL A 187 9.35 -4.76 -2.99
CA VAL A 187 9.95 -3.46 -3.35
C VAL A 187 10.76 -3.59 -4.64
N ALA A 188 11.60 -4.62 -4.76
CA ALA A 188 12.44 -4.81 -5.95
C ALA A 188 11.60 -5.02 -7.22
N VAL A 189 10.58 -5.87 -7.16
CA VAL A 189 9.66 -6.15 -8.28
C VAL A 189 8.88 -4.90 -8.68
N LEU A 190 8.30 -4.18 -7.71
CA LEU A 190 7.50 -2.99 -7.98
C LEU A 190 8.37 -1.83 -8.47
N ALA A 191 9.56 -1.64 -7.90
CA ALA A 191 10.53 -0.65 -8.39
C ALA A 191 10.97 -0.95 -9.83
N ALA A 192 11.32 -2.21 -10.14
CA ALA A 192 11.65 -2.63 -11.49
C ALA A 192 10.47 -2.39 -12.47
N SER A 193 9.24 -2.59 -12.01
CA SER A 193 8.03 -2.35 -12.82
C SER A 193 7.84 -0.88 -13.19
N THR A 194 8.37 0.07 -12.42
CA THR A 194 8.33 1.51 -12.76
C THR A 194 9.33 1.90 -13.85
N VAL A 195 10.37 1.09 -14.07
CA VAL A 195 11.40 1.35 -15.08
C VAL A 195 10.86 0.97 -16.46
N ARG A 196 10.46 1.97 -17.25
CA ARG A 196 9.88 1.77 -18.59
C ARG A 196 10.70 0.86 -19.51
N ARG A 197 12.03 0.83 -19.38
CA ARG A 197 12.92 0.00 -20.20
C ARG A 197 12.74 -1.51 -19.95
N LEU A 198 12.23 -1.89 -18.79
CA LEU A 198 12.02 -3.29 -18.40
C LEU A 198 10.61 -3.79 -18.73
N GLN A 199 9.70 -2.91 -19.16
CA GLN A 199 8.30 -3.29 -19.42
C GLN A 199 8.14 -3.91 -20.82
N PRO A 200 7.68 -5.18 -20.93
CA PRO A 200 7.40 -5.81 -22.21
C PRO A 200 6.20 -5.16 -22.90
N SER A 201 6.26 -4.98 -24.22
CA SER A 201 5.20 -4.34 -25.03
C SER A 201 3.86 -5.05 -24.89
N ARG A 202 3.85 -6.39 -24.90
CA ARG A 202 2.64 -7.23 -24.70
C ARG A 202 1.93 -6.96 -23.36
N GLY A 203 2.67 -6.56 -22.33
CA GLY A 203 2.07 -6.29 -21.01
C GLY A 203 1.19 -5.05 -20.98
N ARG A 204 1.44 -4.07 -21.86
CA ARG A 204 0.68 -2.81 -21.90
C ARG A 204 -0.73 -2.99 -22.44
N ASP A 205 -0.90 -3.83 -23.46
CA ASP A 205 -2.23 -4.09 -24.03
C ASP A 205 -3.12 -4.84 -23.04
N LEU A 206 -2.55 -5.81 -22.33
CA LEU A 206 -3.26 -6.52 -21.27
C LEU A 206 -3.63 -5.58 -20.11
N ALA A 207 -2.70 -4.72 -19.69
CA ALA A 207 -2.96 -3.75 -18.62
C ALA A 207 -4.07 -2.76 -18.98
N ARG A 208 -4.13 -2.29 -20.25
CA ARG A 208 -5.23 -1.44 -20.72
C ARG A 208 -6.58 -2.13 -20.67
N ARG A 209 -6.63 -3.45 -20.92
CA ARG A 209 -7.86 -4.24 -20.77
C ARG A 209 -8.25 -4.44 -19.31
N LEU A 210 -7.27 -4.47 -18.42
CA LEU A 210 -7.43 -4.73 -16.99
C LEU A 210 -7.38 -3.46 -16.12
N SER A 211 -7.62 -2.27 -16.68
CA SER A 211 -7.49 -1.00 -15.94
C SER A 211 -8.40 -0.91 -14.71
N ASN A 212 -9.54 -1.61 -14.73
CA ASN A 212 -10.50 -1.64 -13.62
C ASN A 212 -10.22 -2.77 -12.62
N MET A 213 -9.28 -3.66 -12.93
CA MET A 213 -8.93 -4.81 -12.08
C MET A 213 -8.47 -4.40 -10.67
N PRO A 214 -7.64 -3.35 -10.45
CA PRO A 214 -7.20 -2.97 -9.11
C PRO A 214 -8.38 -2.68 -8.17
N ALA A 215 -9.37 -1.92 -8.63
CA ALA A 215 -10.57 -1.59 -7.87
C ALA A 215 -11.36 -2.86 -7.48
N VAL A 216 -11.54 -3.77 -8.44
CA VAL A 216 -12.23 -5.05 -8.23
C VAL A 216 -11.47 -5.94 -7.24
N VAL A 217 -10.15 -6.04 -7.37
CA VAL A 217 -9.31 -6.85 -6.47
C VAL A 217 -9.34 -6.29 -5.05
N VAL A 218 -9.27 -4.96 -4.90
CA VAL A 218 -9.39 -4.30 -3.58
C VAL A 218 -10.74 -4.63 -2.95
N LEU A 219 -11.86 -4.43 -3.67
CA LEU A 219 -13.19 -4.73 -3.16
C LEU A 219 -13.37 -6.21 -2.80
N ALA A 220 -12.93 -7.12 -3.67
CA ALA A 220 -13.00 -8.56 -3.42
C ALA A 220 -12.18 -8.95 -2.18
N THR A 221 -10.96 -8.43 -2.06
CA THR A 221 -10.10 -8.67 -0.90
C THR A 221 -10.74 -8.13 0.38
N THR A 222 -11.37 -6.96 0.33
CA THR A 222 -12.07 -6.40 1.50
C THR A 222 -13.26 -7.22 1.93
N VAL A 223 -14.09 -7.69 1.00
CA VAL A 223 -15.23 -8.57 1.32
C VAL A 223 -14.73 -9.88 1.94
N ILE A 224 -13.71 -10.51 1.35
CA ILE A 224 -13.11 -11.74 1.89
C ILE A 224 -12.54 -11.48 3.28
N ALA A 225 -11.78 -10.41 3.48
CA ALA A 225 -11.20 -10.06 4.77
C ALA A 225 -12.28 -9.83 5.83
N ALA A 226 -13.36 -9.12 5.50
CA ALA A 226 -14.48 -8.90 6.42
C ALA A 226 -15.20 -10.21 6.78
N MET A 227 -15.42 -11.11 5.83
CA MET A 227 -15.99 -12.44 6.10
C MET A 227 -15.07 -13.28 7.01
N VAL A 228 -13.76 -13.29 6.73
CA VAL A 228 -12.78 -14.02 7.53
C VAL A 228 -12.65 -13.41 8.93
N SER A 229 -12.64 -12.07 9.04
CA SER A 229 -12.60 -11.37 10.33
C SER A 229 -13.86 -11.67 11.16
N GLY A 230 -15.05 -11.62 10.55
CA GLY A 230 -16.31 -12.00 11.21
C GLY A 230 -16.30 -13.45 11.68
N TYR A 231 -15.77 -14.38 10.86
CA TYR A 231 -15.59 -15.78 11.26
C TYR A 231 -14.64 -15.93 12.45
N VAL A 232 -13.48 -15.25 12.42
CA VAL A 232 -12.53 -15.25 13.54
C VAL A 232 -13.16 -14.63 14.79
N GLY A 233 -14.00 -13.60 14.67
CA GLY A 233 -14.73 -13.01 15.79
C GLY A 233 -15.67 -13.98 16.52
N THR A 234 -16.13 -15.06 15.86
CA THR A 234 -16.93 -16.13 16.49
C THR A 234 -16.09 -17.20 17.20
N ARG A 235 -14.77 -17.19 17.03
CA ARG A 235 -13.87 -18.13 17.70
C ARG A 235 -13.66 -17.74 19.16
N PRO A 236 -13.22 -18.67 20.04
CA PRO A 236 -13.01 -18.34 21.44
C PRO A 236 -11.88 -17.30 21.64
N PRO A 237 -11.82 -16.62 22.80
CA PRO A 237 -10.87 -15.53 23.04
C PRO A 237 -9.39 -15.94 22.93
N GLU A 238 -9.08 -17.20 23.22
CA GLU A 238 -7.76 -17.83 23.06
C GLU A 238 -7.42 -18.25 21.61
N PHE A 239 -8.29 -17.94 20.65
CA PHE A 239 -8.02 -18.29 19.25
C PHE A 239 -6.85 -17.47 18.70
N LEU A 240 -5.79 -18.15 18.28
CA LEU A 240 -4.65 -17.56 17.61
C LEU A 240 -4.42 -18.25 16.27
N LEU A 241 -4.14 -17.48 15.21
CA LEU A 241 -3.84 -18.06 13.90
C LEU A 241 -2.65 -19.03 13.98
N PRO A 242 -2.76 -20.26 13.43
CA PRO A 242 -1.64 -21.19 13.33
C PRO A 242 -0.50 -20.62 12.46
N ALA A 243 0.75 -20.95 12.79
CA ALA A 243 1.94 -20.46 12.05
C ALA A 243 1.86 -20.75 10.53
N ALA A 244 1.37 -21.93 10.15
CA ALA A 244 1.17 -22.30 8.75
C ALA A 244 0.18 -21.37 8.03
N MET A 245 -0.91 -20.97 8.71
CA MET A 245 -1.88 -20.03 8.16
C MET A 245 -1.30 -18.61 8.06
N VAL A 246 -0.48 -18.18 9.03
CA VAL A 246 0.22 -16.88 8.99
C VAL A 246 1.17 -16.82 7.79
N ASN A 247 1.98 -17.86 7.57
CA ASN A 247 2.90 -17.91 6.42
C ASN A 247 2.14 -17.93 5.08
N LEU A 248 1.08 -18.74 4.97
CA LEU A 248 0.23 -18.76 3.77
C LEU A 248 -0.42 -17.40 3.52
N TYR A 249 -0.88 -16.75 4.59
CA TYR A 249 -1.45 -15.40 4.54
C TYR A 249 -0.45 -14.38 4.01
N LEU A 250 0.78 -14.35 4.54
CA LEU A 250 1.83 -13.45 4.06
C LEU A 250 2.11 -13.63 2.56
N VAL A 251 2.23 -14.88 2.08
CA VAL A 251 2.45 -15.18 0.67
C VAL A 251 1.26 -14.73 -0.19
N ALA A 252 0.03 -14.98 0.26
CA ALA A 252 -1.18 -14.55 -0.45
C ALA A 252 -1.26 -13.03 -0.57
N VAL A 253 -1.01 -12.30 0.52
CA VAL A 253 -1.01 -10.83 0.54
C VAL A 253 0.10 -10.28 -0.35
N PHE A 254 1.31 -10.86 -0.29
CA PHE A 254 2.40 -10.50 -1.19
C PHE A 254 1.96 -10.61 -2.66
N ALA A 255 1.34 -11.74 -3.04
CA ALA A 255 0.87 -11.96 -4.40
C ALA A 255 -0.19 -10.94 -4.83
N VAL A 256 -1.14 -10.62 -3.95
CA VAL A 256 -2.18 -9.60 -4.18
C VAL A 256 -1.57 -8.20 -4.35
N LEU A 257 -0.62 -7.81 -3.50
CA LEU A 257 0.05 -6.52 -3.58
C LEU A 257 0.92 -6.39 -4.83
N VAL A 258 1.64 -7.45 -5.22
CA VAL A 258 2.38 -7.50 -6.49
C VAL A 258 1.41 -7.32 -7.66
N LEU A 259 0.30 -8.07 -7.68
CA LEU A 259 -0.69 -7.99 -8.75
C LEU A 259 -1.29 -6.59 -8.89
N VAL A 260 -1.71 -5.98 -7.78
CA VAL A 260 -2.26 -4.62 -7.78
C VAL A 260 -1.20 -3.58 -8.14
N GLY A 261 -0.01 -3.66 -7.56
CA GLY A 261 1.08 -2.74 -7.89
C GLY A 261 1.50 -2.80 -9.35
N LEU A 262 1.60 -4.00 -9.93
CA LEU A 262 1.93 -4.20 -11.35
C LEU A 262 0.83 -3.68 -12.27
N THR A 263 -0.44 -3.96 -11.98
CA THR A 263 -1.56 -3.47 -12.79
C THR A 263 -1.63 -1.93 -12.77
N ILE A 264 -1.39 -1.30 -11.61
CA ILE A 264 -1.27 0.16 -11.51
C ILE A 264 -0.06 0.67 -12.29
N ALA A 265 1.11 0.03 -12.14
CA ALA A 265 2.35 0.43 -12.80
C ALA A 265 2.23 0.38 -14.35
N LEU A 266 1.54 -0.63 -14.87
CA LEU A 266 1.36 -0.84 -16.31
C LEU A 266 0.22 0.00 -16.92
N SER A 267 -0.76 0.42 -16.12
CA SER A 267 -1.89 1.24 -16.58
C SER A 267 -1.53 2.70 -16.87
N ALA A 268 -0.29 3.11 -16.59
CA ALA A 268 0.09 4.50 -16.74
C ALA A 268 0.12 4.93 -18.22
N PRO A 269 -0.53 6.04 -18.58
CA PRO A 269 -0.56 6.52 -19.95
C PRO A 269 0.86 6.87 -20.44
N ASP A 270 1.12 6.55 -21.71
CA ASP A 270 2.32 6.99 -22.41
C ASP A 270 2.31 8.52 -22.46
N GLN A 271 3.07 9.17 -21.58
CA GLN A 271 3.33 10.60 -21.73
C GLN A 271 4.12 10.81 -23.04
N PRO A 272 3.63 11.63 -23.98
CA PRO A 272 4.35 11.90 -25.22
C PRO A 272 5.72 12.52 -24.91
N ALA A 273 6.75 12.05 -25.62
CA ALA A 273 8.15 12.44 -25.40
C ALA A 273 8.44 13.93 -25.69
N ASP A 274 7.50 14.62 -26.34
CA ASP A 274 7.68 15.93 -26.96
C ASP A 274 7.45 17.13 -26.04
N SER A 275 7.40 16.92 -24.73
CA SER A 275 7.36 18.05 -23.82
C SER A 275 8.64 18.90 -23.92
N PRO A 276 8.52 20.23 -23.94
CA PRO A 276 9.64 21.15 -24.17
C PRO A 276 10.82 21.03 -23.18
N PHE A 277 10.62 20.38 -22.03
CA PHE A 277 11.66 20.19 -21.02
C PHE A 277 12.65 19.04 -21.31
N SER A 278 12.27 18.02 -22.11
CA SER A 278 13.23 16.99 -22.54
C SER A 278 14.26 17.56 -23.53
N VAL A 279 13.85 18.59 -24.29
CA VAL A 279 14.73 19.33 -25.21
C VAL A 279 15.72 20.19 -24.42
N VAL A 280 15.37 20.77 -23.28
CA VAL A 280 16.32 21.59 -22.49
C VAL A 280 17.45 20.73 -21.89
N ALA A 281 17.15 19.51 -21.44
CA ALA A 281 18.17 18.58 -20.92
C ALA A 281 19.10 18.02 -22.03
N ALA A 282 18.61 17.88 -23.26
CA ALA A 282 19.41 17.43 -24.41
C ALA A 282 20.17 18.58 -25.10
N ARG A 283 19.60 19.78 -25.16
CA ARG A 283 20.16 20.94 -25.89
C ARG A 283 21.21 21.73 -25.09
N GLY A 284 21.25 21.53 -23.76
CA GLY A 284 22.29 22.08 -22.88
C GLY A 284 23.66 21.40 -23.00
N ARG A 285 23.74 20.21 -23.61
CA ARG A 285 25.02 19.47 -23.72
C ARG A 285 25.76 19.67 -25.05
N THR A 286 25.11 20.15 -26.11
CA THR A 286 25.72 20.18 -27.46
C THR A 286 25.94 21.58 -28.05
N THR A 287 25.41 22.66 -27.45
CA THR A 287 25.50 24.00 -28.06
C THR A 287 26.53 24.94 -27.44
N ARG A 288 27.15 24.60 -26.31
CA ARG A 288 28.17 25.47 -25.67
C ARG A 288 29.56 25.37 -26.29
N TRP A 289 29.88 24.31 -27.05
CA TRP A 289 31.19 24.16 -27.69
C TRP A 289 31.30 24.74 -29.10
N ARG A 290 30.18 25.01 -29.80
CA ARG A 290 30.22 25.47 -31.20
C ARG A 290 30.17 26.99 -31.40
N ARG A 291 29.90 27.79 -30.37
CA ARG A 291 29.83 29.27 -30.49
C ARG A 291 31.08 30.03 -30.04
N ARG A 292 32.17 29.35 -29.66
CA ARG A 292 33.44 30.01 -29.31
C ARG A 292 34.50 30.05 -30.43
N ALA A 293 34.19 29.55 -31.63
CA ALA A 293 35.17 29.43 -32.72
C ALA A 293 34.96 30.40 -33.91
N ARG A 294 34.07 31.40 -33.83
CA ARG A 294 33.76 32.30 -34.97
C ARG A 294 33.80 33.79 -34.64
N ARG A 295 34.82 34.27 -33.94
CA ARG A 295 35.16 35.70 -33.89
C ARG A 295 36.67 35.90 -33.85
N TRP A 296 37.30 35.85 -35.02
CA TRP A 296 38.58 36.51 -35.27
C TRP A 296 38.43 37.29 -36.58
N PRO A 297 38.38 38.63 -36.53
CA PRO A 297 38.43 39.45 -37.72
C PRO A 297 39.87 39.52 -38.24
N LEU A 298 40.08 39.21 -39.52
CA LEU A 298 41.35 39.42 -40.21
C LEU A 298 41.51 40.91 -40.56
N PRO A 299 42.73 41.48 -40.49
CA PRO A 299 43.00 42.85 -40.86
C PRO A 299 42.94 43.04 -42.38
N ARG A 300 42.36 44.17 -42.82
CA ARG A 300 42.36 44.61 -44.21
C ARG A 300 43.71 45.23 -44.55
N GLY A 301 44.34 44.74 -45.61
CA GLY A 301 45.36 45.43 -46.40
C GLY A 301 44.76 45.92 -47.70
#